data_AF-A0A520HEI4-F1
#
_entry.id   AF-A0A520HEI4-F1
#
_cell.length_a   1.000
_cell.length_b   1.000
_cell.length_c   1.000
_cell.angle_alpha   90.00
_cell.angle_beta   90.00
_cell.angle_gamma   90.00
#
_symmetry.space_group_name_H-M   'P 1'
#
loop_
_entity.id
_entity.type
_entity.pdbx_description
1 polymer ?
#
loop_
_entity_poly.entity_id
_entity_poly.type
_entity_poly.pdbx_seq_one_letter_code
_entity_poly.pdbx_strand_id
1 'polypeptide(L)'
;MSQAFPLPQLRQELRVERGAPLAGGAPGWVLFDPLRHLFFQLGGLEQRVLAHWRVGEAHALCAALVDEGEDPDAAEDAIVAFHDFARAN
;
A
#
# COMPACT_ATOMS: atom_id res chain seq x y z
N MET A 1 -14.77 8.64 6.76
CA MET A 1 -15.72 8.64 5.60
C MET A 1 -14.83 8.60 4.40
N SER A 2 -14.64 7.42 3.79
CA SER A 2 -13.56 7.17 2.83
C SER A 2 -13.60 8.15 1.66
N GLN A 3 -12.56 8.98 1.52
CA GLN A 3 -12.46 9.97 0.46
C GLN A 3 -12.44 9.36 -0.95
N ALA A 4 -13.06 10.04 -1.92
CA ALA A 4 -13.09 9.64 -3.32
C ALA A 4 -12.10 10.48 -4.14
N PHE A 5 -10.92 9.91 -4.40
CA PHE A 5 -9.92 10.47 -5.31
C PHE A 5 -9.23 9.36 -6.12
N PRO A 6 -8.80 9.65 -7.35
CA PRO A 6 -8.12 8.68 -8.19
C PRO A 6 -6.71 8.40 -7.65
N LEU A 7 -6.30 7.13 -7.69
CA LEU A 7 -4.97 6.70 -7.29
C LEU A 7 -3.99 6.86 -8.47
N PRO A 8 -2.76 7.37 -8.22
CA PRO A 8 -1.75 7.47 -9.27
C PRO A 8 -1.34 6.08 -9.77
N GLN A 9 -0.93 6.01 -11.03
CA GLN A 9 -0.46 4.76 -11.61
C GLN A 9 0.90 4.37 -11.02
N LEU A 10 1.02 3.13 -10.54
CA LEU A 10 2.30 2.58 -10.12
C LEU A 10 3.16 2.15 -11.32
N ARG A 11 4.48 2.27 -11.15
CA ARG A 11 5.46 1.72 -12.09
C ARG A 11 5.32 0.20 -12.15
N GLN A 12 5.38 -0.34 -13.36
CA GLN A 12 5.14 -1.77 -13.62
C GLN A 12 6.27 -2.66 -13.09
N GLU A 13 7.44 -2.07 -12.90
CA GLU A 13 8.66 -2.72 -12.46
C GLU A 13 8.75 -2.82 -10.93
N LEU A 14 7.83 -2.17 -10.19
CA LEU A 14 7.76 -2.32 -8.74
C LEU A 14 7.48 -3.77 -8.38
N ARG A 15 8.26 -4.29 -7.44
CA ARG A 15 8.12 -5.66 -6.93
C ARG A 15 7.86 -5.61 -5.45
N VAL A 16 6.90 -6.40 -4.99
CA VAL A 16 6.65 -6.62 -3.56
C VAL A 16 7.02 -8.05 -3.23
N GLU A 17 7.96 -8.21 -2.31
CA GLU A 17 8.52 -9.50 -1.93
C GLU A 17 8.47 -9.71 -0.42
N ARG A 18 8.57 -10.97 0.04
CA ARG A 18 8.67 -11.27 1.47
C ARG A 18 10.00 -10.77 2.00
N GLY A 19 9.93 -10.00 3.09
CA GLY A 19 11.09 -9.41 3.76
C GLY A 19 11.37 -10.03 5.12
N ALA A 20 12.32 -9.42 5.83
CA ALA A 20 12.51 -9.71 7.24
C ALA A 20 11.25 -9.35 8.06
N PRO A 21 10.93 -10.11 9.12
CA PRO A 21 9.85 -9.75 10.04
C PRO A 21 10.03 -8.34 10.61
N LEU A 22 8.91 -7.66 10.88
CA LEU A 22 8.89 -6.38 11.59
C LEU A 22 9.26 -6.55 13.06
N ALA A 23 9.50 -5.42 13.73
CA ALA A 23 9.60 -5.39 15.19
C ALA A 23 8.34 -6.03 15.81
N GLY A 24 8.53 -7.07 16.62
CA GLY A 24 7.44 -7.87 17.18
C GLY A 24 7.18 -9.20 16.45
N GLY A 25 7.94 -9.51 15.39
CA GLY A 25 7.87 -10.80 14.70
C GLY A 25 6.70 -10.92 13.72
N ALA A 26 5.92 -9.86 13.55
CA ALA A 26 4.91 -9.78 12.50
C ALA A 26 5.58 -9.94 11.12
N PRO A 27 4.90 -10.58 10.15
CA PRO A 27 5.46 -10.72 8.82
C PRO A 27 5.79 -9.35 8.21
N GLY A 28 6.92 -9.26 7.52
CA GLY A 28 7.34 -8.06 6.79
C GLY A 28 7.41 -8.31 5.28
N TRP A 29 7.36 -7.22 4.54
CA TRP A 29 7.51 -7.21 3.08
C TRP A 29 8.50 -6.11 2.67
N VAL A 30 9.01 -6.21 1.45
CA VAL A 30 9.86 -5.19 0.84
C VAL A 30 9.26 -4.79 -0.49
N LEU A 31 9.03 -3.49 -0.68
CA LEU A 31 8.80 -2.89 -1.98
C LEU A 31 10.15 -2.52 -2.58
N PHE A 32 10.49 -3.19 -3.68
CA PHE A 32 11.67 -2.94 -4.47
C PHE A 32 11.33 -2.16 -5.74
N ASP A 33 12.04 -1.07 -5.94
CA ASP A 33 12.04 -0.29 -7.16
C ASP A 33 13.38 -0.44 -7.88
N PRO A 34 13.45 -1.30 -8.92
CA PRO A 34 14.70 -1.56 -9.63
C PRO A 34 15.21 -0.37 -10.43
N LEU A 35 14.33 0.55 -10.85
CA LEU A 35 14.74 1.68 -11.70
C LEU A 35 15.44 2.77 -10.89
N ARG A 36 15.01 2.98 -9.65
CA ARG A 36 15.65 3.97 -8.74
C ARG A 36 16.58 3.31 -7.72
N HIS A 37 16.69 1.98 -7.73
CA HIS A 37 17.45 1.20 -6.77
C HIS A 37 17.04 1.51 -5.32
N LEU A 38 15.73 1.65 -5.09
CA LEU A 38 15.14 1.97 -3.79
C LEU A 38 14.45 0.75 -3.18
N PHE A 39 14.51 0.67 -1.86
CA PHE A 39 13.90 -0.40 -1.08
C PHE A 39 13.13 0.22 0.10
N PHE A 40 11.89 -0.22 0.28
CA PHE A 40 11.04 0.21 1.39
C PHE A 40 10.55 -1.03 2.14
N GLN A 41 10.72 -1.04 3.47
CA GLN A 41 10.12 -2.07 4.31
C GLN A 41 8.65 -1.75 4.56
N LEU A 42 7.80 -2.75 4.40
CA LEU A 42 6.34 -2.64 4.52
C LEU A 42 5.81 -3.61 5.58
N GLY A 43 4.72 -3.20 6.23
CA GLY A 43 3.87 -4.08 7.01
C GLY A 43 2.75 -4.68 6.19
N GLY A 44 1.82 -5.32 6.90
CA GLY A 44 0.72 -6.06 6.28
C GLY A 44 -0.30 -5.16 5.60
N LEU A 45 -0.66 -4.06 6.25
CA LEU A 45 -1.63 -3.13 5.70
C LEU A 45 -1.08 -2.45 4.43
N GLU A 46 0.17 -2.01 4.47
CA GLU A 46 0.84 -1.40 3.32
C GLU A 46 0.93 -2.36 2.13
N GLN A 47 1.22 -3.63 2.40
CA GLN A 47 1.26 -4.65 1.36
C GLN A 47 -0.13 -4.92 0.76
N ARG A 48 -1.19 -4.96 1.57
CA ARG A 48 -2.58 -5.10 1.08
C ARG A 48 -3.00 -3.90 0.24
N VAL A 49 -2.71 -2.68 0.69
CA VAL A 49 -2.91 -1.45 -0.09
C VAL A 49 -2.31 -1.58 -1.49
N LEU A 50 -1.05 -2.03 -1.57
CA LEU A 50 -0.38 -2.24 -2.86
C LEU A 50 -0.99 -3.37 -3.69
N ALA A 51 -1.44 -4.46 -3.06
CA ALA A 51 -2.08 -5.59 -3.76
C ALA A 51 -3.39 -5.16 -4.44
N HIS A 52 -4.13 -4.23 -3.83
CA HIS A 52 -5.41 -3.72 -4.34
C HIS A 52 -5.30 -2.39 -5.09
N TRP A 53 -4.10 -1.81 -5.19
CA TRP A 53 -3.87 -0.51 -5.81
C TRP A 53 -4.42 -0.38 -7.23
N ARG A 54 -4.46 -1.49 -7.98
CA ARG A 54 -4.99 -1.56 -9.35
C ARG A 54 -6.48 -1.21 -9.47
N VAL A 55 -7.22 -1.16 -8.36
CA VAL A 55 -8.60 -0.67 -8.31
C VAL A 55 -8.70 0.79 -8.77
N GLY A 56 -7.64 1.59 -8.57
CA GLY A 56 -7.50 2.92 -9.17
C GLY A 56 -8.30 4.05 -8.50
N GLU A 57 -9.19 3.74 -7.56
CA GLU A 57 -10.01 4.71 -6.82
C GLU A 57 -9.91 4.47 -5.31
N ALA A 58 -9.63 5.51 -4.54
CA ALA A 58 -9.37 5.41 -3.09
C ALA A 58 -10.55 4.84 -2.29
N HIS A 59 -11.77 5.25 -2.59
CA HIS A 59 -12.97 4.75 -1.92
C HIS A 59 -13.17 3.24 -2.16
N ALA A 60 -12.96 2.77 -3.40
CA ALA A 60 -13.12 1.37 -3.76
C ALA A 60 -11.99 0.50 -3.17
N LEU A 61 -10.78 1.03 -3.10
CA LEU A 61 -9.67 0.41 -2.39
C LEU A 61 -9.96 0.27 -0.89
N CYS A 62 -10.45 1.33 -0.25
CA CYS A 62 -10.84 1.31 1.16
C CYS A 62 -11.93 0.27 1.41
N ALA A 63 -12.96 0.20 0.56
CA ALA A 63 -14.02 -0.79 0.67
C ALA A 63 -13.48 -2.23 0.58
N ALA A 64 -12.51 -2.49 -0.31
CA ALA A 64 -11.88 -3.80 -0.42
C ALA A 64 -11.10 -4.19 0.84
N LEU A 65 -10.35 -3.26 1.43
CA LEU A 65 -9.61 -3.52 2.67
C LEU A 65 -10.54 -3.77 3.86
N VAL A 66 -11.65 -3.04 3.95
CA VAL A 66 -12.66 -3.24 4.99
C VAL A 66 -13.37 -4.58 4.84
N ASP A 67 -13.64 -5.03 3.61
CA ASP A 67 -14.19 -6.38 3.35
C ASP A 67 -13.23 -7.49 3.79
N GLU A 68 -11.92 -7.25 3.73
CA GLU A 68 -10.88 -8.14 4.26
C GLU A 68 -10.72 -8.09 5.79
N GLY A 69 -11.47 -7.21 6.46
CA GLY A 69 -11.48 -7.06 7.92
C GLY A 69 -10.48 -6.03 8.46
N GLU A 70 -9.93 -5.17 7.61
CA GLU A 70 -9.13 -4.04 8.08
C GLU A 70 -10.02 -2.96 8.72
N ASP A 71 -9.44 -2.26 9.70
CA ASP A 71 -10.09 -1.12 10.31
C ASP A 71 -10.29 0.01 9.26
N PRO A 72 -11.50 0.59 9.12
CA PRO A 72 -11.77 1.59 8.09
C PRO A 72 -10.91 2.85 8.20
N ASP A 73 -10.63 3.32 9.42
CA ASP A 73 -9.85 4.54 9.62
C ASP A 73 -8.37 4.27 9.33
N ALA A 74 -7.84 3.13 9.79
CA ALA A 74 -6.48 2.70 9.45
C ALA A 74 -6.29 2.49 7.95
N ALA A 75 -7.28 1.89 7.27
CA ALA A 75 -7.26 1.70 5.82
C ALA A 75 -7.26 3.04 5.08
N GLU A 76 -8.12 3.97 5.48
CA GLU A 76 -8.18 5.32 4.90
C GLU A 76 -6.84 6.06 5.06
N ASP A 77 -6.28 6.07 6.27
CA ASP A 77 -4.98 6.70 6.56
C ASP A 77 -3.84 6.10 5.73
N ALA A 78 -3.80 4.76 5.60
CA ALA A 78 -2.78 4.08 4.82
C ALA A 78 -2.88 4.40 3.32
N ILE A 79 -4.09 4.48 2.77
CA ILE A 79 -4.32 4.83 1.36
C ILE A 79 -3.86 6.27 1.09
N VAL A 80 -4.21 7.22 1.97
CA VAL A 80 -3.77 8.62 1.84
C VAL A 80 -2.25 8.73 1.93
N ALA A 81 -1.63 8.06 2.90
CA ALA A 81 -0.18 8.04 3.04
C ALA A 81 0.52 7.48 1.80
N PHE A 82 0.01 6.39 1.22
CA PHE A 82 0.55 5.83 -0.01
C PHE A 82 0.35 6.74 -1.22
N HIS A 83 -0.81 7.39 -1.33
CA HIS A 83 -1.09 8.33 -2.41
C HIS A 83 -0.06 9.47 -2.41
N ASP A 84 0.24 10.03 -1.24
CA ASP A 84 1.23 11.09 -1.11
C ASP A 84 2.65 10.59 -1.35
N PHE A 85 2.99 9.42 -0.81
CA PHE A 85 4.27 8.77 -1.06
C PHE A 85 4.54 8.56 -2.55
N ALA A 86 3.56 8.07 -3.31
CA ALA A 86 3.65 7.83 -4.75
C ALA A 86 3.76 9.13 -5.58
N ARG A 87 3.38 10.28 -5.00
CA ARG A 87 3.55 11.59 -5.65
C ARG A 87 4.91 12.23 -5.32
N ALA A 88 5.47 11.92 -4.16
CA ALA A 88 6.77 12.40 -3.73
C ALA A 88 7.94 11.61 -4.34
N ASN A 89 7.67 10.44 -4.93
CA ASN A 89 8.66 9.47 -5.42
C ASN A 89 8.34 9.02 -6.84
#